data_AF-A0ABD5DGM5-F1
#
_entry.id   AF-A0ABD5DGM5-F1
#
_cell.length_a   1.000
_cell.length_b   1.000
_cell.length_c   1.000
_cell.angle_alpha   90.00
_cell.angle_beta   90.00
_cell.angle_gamma   90.00
#
_symmetry.space_group_name_H-M   'P 1'
#
loop_
_entity.id
_entity.type
_entity.pdbx_description
1 polymer ?
#
loop_
_entity_poly.entity_id
_entity_poly.type
_entity_poly.pdbx_seq_one_letter_code
_entity_poly.pdbx_strand_id
1 'polypeptide(L)' 'EKGIAWSLHSAIDDVMAEVDILYMTRVQKERLDPSEYANVKAQFVLRAADLEGARANMKVLHPLPRIDEITTDVDKT' A
#
# COMPACT_ATOMS: atom_id res chain seq x y z
N GLU A 1 -18.52 -19.42 4.62
CA GLU A 1 -17.89 -18.09 4.43
C GLU A 1 -18.94 -17.01 4.59
N LYS A 2 -18.59 -15.83 5.11
CA LYS A 2 -19.56 -14.77 5.46
C LYS A 2 -20.18 -14.03 4.26
N GLY A 3 -19.98 -14.50 3.02
CA GLY A 3 -20.50 -13.85 1.81
C GLY A 3 -19.89 -12.46 1.54
N ILE A 4 -18.67 -12.22 2.03
CA ILE A 4 -17.96 -10.94 1.85
C ILE A 4 -17.22 -11.00 0.51
N ALA A 5 -17.47 -10.02 -0.36
CA ALA A 5 -16.77 -9.88 -1.62
C ALA A 5 -15.30 -9.49 -1.40
N TRP A 6 -14.40 -10.11 -2.17
CA TRP A 6 -12.98 -9.80 -2.19
C TRP A 6 -12.43 -10.01 -3.60
N SER A 7 -11.32 -9.33 -3.91
CA SER A 7 -10.57 -9.49 -5.15
C SER A 7 -9.07 -9.37 -4.85
N LEU A 8 -8.24 -9.94 -5.72
CA LEU A 8 -6.78 -9.85 -5.65
C LEU A 8 -6.28 -8.97 -6.79
N HIS A 9 -5.38 -8.05 -6.46
CA HIS A 9 -4.77 -7.11 -7.39
C HIS A 9 -3.26 -7.15 -7.22
N SER A 10 -2.53 -6.85 -8.29
CA SER A 10 -1.07 -6.84 -8.29
C SER A 10 -0.46 -5.46 -8.09
N ALA A 11 -1.23 -4.39 -8.30
CA ALA A 11 -0.80 -3.01 -8.13
C ALA A 11 -1.81 -2.22 -7.29
N ILE A 12 -1.31 -1.18 -6.62
CA ILE A 12 -2.14 -0.26 -5.81
C ILE A 12 -3.03 0.60 -6.74
N ASP A 13 -2.50 1.00 -7.88
CA ASP A 13 -3.17 1.85 -8.87
C ASP A 13 -4.48 1.24 -9.39
N ASP A 14 -4.56 -0.09 -9.47
CA ASP A 14 -5.75 -0.82 -9.95
C ASP A 14 -7.00 -0.54 -9.10
N VAL A 15 -6.81 -0.13 -7.84
CA VAL A 15 -7.91 0.05 -6.86
C VAL A 15 -7.98 1.47 -6.26
N MET A 16 -7.04 2.36 -6.60
CA MET A 16 -6.87 3.66 -5.93
C MET A 16 -8.13 4.55 -5.98
N ALA A 17 -8.86 4.54 -7.10
CA ALA A 17 -10.08 5.32 -7.27
C ALA A 17 -11.29 4.78 -6.47
N GLU A 18 -11.21 3.53 -6.00
CA GLU A 18 -12.33 2.80 -5.39
C GLU A 18 -12.22 2.67 -3.88
N VAL A 19 -11.01 2.72 -3.32
CA VAL A 19 -10.77 2.47 -1.90
C VAL A 19 -11.11 3.67 -1.02
N ASP A 20 -11.79 3.40 0.09
CA ASP A 20 -11.98 4.37 1.17
C ASP A 20 -10.86 4.29 2.21
N ILE A 21 -10.28 3.11 2.40
CA ILE A 21 -9.19 2.85 3.35
C ILE A 21 -8.10 2.03 2.65
N LEU A 22 -6.89 2.59 2.59
CA LEU A 22 -5.70 1.85 2.18
C LEU A 22 -4.94 1.42 3.44
N TYR A 23 -5.09 0.14 3.82
CA TYR A 23 -4.39 -0.42 4.98
C TYR A 23 -3.07 -1.06 4.57
N MET A 24 -1.98 -0.32 4.76
CA MET A 24 -0.63 -0.79 4.46
C MET A 24 -0.04 -1.59 5.61
N THR A 25 0.90 -2.49 5.29
CA THR A 25 1.60 -3.30 6.28
C THR A 25 3.11 -3.22 6.07
N ARG A 26 3.86 -3.45 7.14
CA ARG A 26 5.31 -3.43 7.10
C ARG A 26 5.85 -4.56 6.23
N VAL A 27 6.71 -4.22 5.27
CA VAL A 27 7.48 -5.20 4.51
C VAL A 27 8.53 -5.83 5.42
N GLN A 28 8.35 -7.10 5.76
CA GLN A 28 9.24 -7.83 6.65
C GLN A 28 10.37 -8.47 5.84
N LYS A 29 11.45 -7.69 5.62
CA LYS A 29 12.65 -8.13 4.91
C LYS A 29 13.22 -9.44 5.46
N GLU A 30 13.08 -9.66 6.77
CA GLU A 30 13.51 -10.87 7.46
C GLU A 30 12.73 -12.14 7.07
N ARG A 31 11.61 -12.01 6.34
CA ARG A 31 10.77 -13.12 5.88
C ARG A 31 10.82 -13.37 4.38
N LEU A 32 11.56 -12.55 3.62
CA LEU A 32 11.60 -12.59 2.17
C LEU A 32 13.02 -12.90 1.69
N ASP A 33 13.11 -13.67 0.61
CA ASP A 33 14.39 -13.84 -0.08
C ASP A 33 14.84 -12.52 -0.72
N PRO A 34 16.15 -12.27 -0.88
CA PRO A 34 16.66 -10.99 -1.40
C PRO A 34 16.07 -10.59 -2.76
N SER A 35 15.79 -11.56 -3.64
CA SER A 35 15.15 -11.33 -4.93
C SER A 35 13.68 -10.95 -4.83
N GLU A 36 12.92 -11.57 -3.91
CA GLU A 36 11.52 -11.25 -3.67
C GLU A 36 11.39 -9.87 -3.02
N TYR A 37 12.27 -9.58 -2.07
CA TYR A 37 12.32 -8.27 -1.41
C TYR A 37 12.53 -7.13 -2.40
N ALA A 38 13.40 -7.30 -3.40
CA ALA A 38 13.63 -6.28 -4.42
C ALA A 38 12.36 -5.98 -5.25
N ASN A 39 11.61 -7.02 -5.62
CA ASN A 39 10.36 -6.88 -6.36
C ASN A 39 9.26 -6.21 -5.50
N VAL A 40 9.08 -6.68 -4.27
CA VAL A 40 8.10 -6.13 -3.33
C VAL A 40 8.41 -4.67 -3.00
N LYS A 41 9.70 -4.34 -2.79
CA LYS A 41 10.13 -2.96 -2.55
C LYS A 41 9.89 -2.05 -3.75
N ALA A 42 9.94 -2.54 -4.98
CA ALA A 42 9.64 -1.72 -6.15
C ALA A 42 8.13 -1.46 -6.29
N GLN A 43 7.30 -2.47 -6.01
CA GLN A 43 5.85 -2.45 -6.28
C GLN A 43 5.00 -1.87 -5.15
N PHE A 44 5.44 -1.97 -3.89
CA PHE A 44 4.61 -1.63 -2.73
C PHE A 44 5.17 -0.48 -1.89
N VAL A 45 5.92 0.43 -2.52
CA VAL A 45 6.31 1.70 -1.91
C VAL A 45 5.30 2.75 -2.32
N LEU A 46 4.48 3.20 -1.36
CA LEU A 46 3.47 4.23 -1.56
C LEU A 46 4.11 5.62 -1.52
N ARG A 47 3.92 6.38 -2.59
CA ARG A 47 4.35 7.78 -2.77
C ARG A 47 3.16 8.70 -2.88
N ALA A 48 3.38 9.99 -2.66
CA ALA A 48 2.32 10.99 -2.82
C ALA A 48 1.75 11.01 -4.25
N ALA A 49 2.57 10.70 -5.26
CA ALA A 49 2.14 10.59 -6.65
C ALA A 49 1.17 9.42 -6.89
N ASP A 50 1.32 8.33 -6.14
CA ASP A 50 0.46 7.14 -6.28
C ASP A 50 -0.95 7.40 -5.69
N LEU A 51 -1.12 8.48 -4.93
CA LEU A 51 -2.42 8.93 -4.42
C LEU A 51 -3.18 9.80 -5.43
N GLU A 52 -2.64 10.00 -6.63
CA GLU A 52 -3.36 10.68 -7.70
C GLU A 52 -4.62 9.89 -8.09
N GLY A 53 -5.78 10.55 -8.06
CA GLY A 53 -7.07 9.89 -8.30
C GLY A 53 -7.68 9.19 -7.06
N ALA A 54 -7.01 9.24 -5.90
CA ALA A 54 -7.60 8.80 -4.65
C ALA A 54 -8.85 9.64 -4.31
N ARG A 55 -9.82 9.00 -3.64
CA ARG A 55 -11.01 9.71 -3.16
C ARG A 55 -10.62 10.76 -2.11
N ALA A 56 -11.30 11.90 -2.09
CA ALA A 56 -11.04 12.96 -1.10
C ALA A 56 -11.21 12.51 0.37
N ASN A 57 -12.05 11.49 0.62
CA ASN A 57 -12.26 10.91 1.94
C ASN A 57 -11.34 9.71 2.25
N MET A 58 -10.48 9.30 1.31
CA MET A 58 -9.61 8.15 1.48
C MET A 58 -8.63 8.38 2.64
N LYS A 59 -8.35 7.32 3.41
CA LYS A 59 -7.33 7.35 4.46
C LYS A 59 -6.33 6.21 4.31
N VAL A 60 -5.06 6.56 4.43
CA VAL A 60 -3.95 5.61 4.54
C VAL A 60 -3.79 5.23 6.01
N LEU A 61 -3.84 3.93 6.31
CA LEU A 61 -3.60 3.37 7.63
C LEU A 61 -2.35 2.50 7.60
N HIS A 62 -1.61 2.50 8.71
CA HIS A 62 -0.44 1.66 8.87
C HIS A 62 -0.31 1.23 10.35
N PRO A 63 -0.08 -0.06 10.66
CA PRO A 63 0.02 -0.55 12.04
C PRO A 63 1.29 -0.08 12.77
N LEU A 64 2.28 0.40 12.02
CA LEU A 64 3.59 0.85 12.50
C LEU A 64 4.44 -0.28 13.15
N PRO A 65 5.77 -0.09 13.28
CA PRO A 65 6.57 0.96 12.66
C PRO A 65 6.63 0.78 11.14
N ARG A 66 6.64 1.90 10.39
CA ARG A 66 6.94 1.87 8.96
C ARG A 66 8.45 1.93 8.73
N ILE A 67 8.94 1.33 7.65
CA ILE A 67 10.36 1.42 7.25
C ILE A 67 10.49 2.28 5.99
N ASP A 68 10.18 1.70 4.84
CA ASP A 68 10.38 2.29 3.51
C ASP A 68 9.11 2.20 2.64
N GLU A 69 8.09 1.47 3.11
CA GLU A 69 6.86 1.16 2.37
C GLU A 69 5.92 2.35 2.18
N ILE A 70 6.06 3.41 2.97
CA ILE A 70 5.35 4.68 2.81
C ILE A 70 6.38 5.78 2.88
N THR A 71 6.53 6.55 1.79
CA THR A 71 7.47 7.66 1.77
C THR A 71 6.96 8.85 2.59
N THR A 72 7.88 9.71 3.03
CA THR A 72 7.58 10.84 3.93
C THR A 72 6.82 11.99 3.27
N ASP A 73 6.70 11.99 1.95
CA ASP A 73 5.89 12.94 1.18
C ASP A 73 4.38 12.69 1.37
N VAL A 74 3.97 11.42 1.55
CA VAL A 74 2.58 11.01 1.85
C VAL A 74 2.09 11.61 3.17
N ASP A 75 2.98 11.95 4.10
CA ASP A 75 2.57 12.57 5.38
C ASP A 75 1.92 13.94 5.21
N LYS A 76 2.13 14.59 4.06
CA LYS A 76 1.67 15.96 3.78
C LYS A 76 0.47 16.03 2.84
N THR A 77 -0.02 14.88 2.35
CA THR A 77 -1.17 14.79 1.45
C THR A 77 -2.50 14.74 2.20
#